data_AF-A0AAD9FIM8-F1
#
_entry.id   AF-A0AAD9FIM8-F1
#
_cell.length_a   1.000
_cell.length_b   1.000
_cell.length_c   1.000
_cell.angle_alpha   90.00
_cell.angle_beta   90.00
_cell.angle_gamma   90.00
#
_symmetry.space_group_name_H-M   'P 1'
#
loop_
_entity.id
_entity.type
_entity.pdbx_description
1 polymer ?
#
loop_
_entity_poly.entity_id
_entity_poly.type
_entity_poly.pdbx_seq_one_letter_code
_entity_poly.pdbx_strand_id
1 'polypeptide(L)'
;MEEAIAMTITSTIDDRIANSKYVGVIVDETTNITVEKMLITYLTLQHKGEPETVFIDNYVIPSGTAECITTKIKCAIGPWYSYGSGRRSGK
;
A
#
# COMPACT_ATOMS: atom_id res chain seq x y z
N MET A 1 3.48 -12.55 -19.78
CA MET A 1 2.54 -11.46 -20.15
C MET A 1 1.96 -10.83 -18.89
N GLU A 2 1.43 -11.64 -17.98
CA GLU A 2 0.92 -11.21 -16.67
C GLU A 2 1.99 -10.51 -15.81
N GLU A 3 3.22 -11.04 -15.75
CA GLU A 3 4.33 -10.38 -15.02
C GLU A 3 4.68 -8.98 -15.57
N ALA A 4 4.65 -8.80 -16.90
CA ALA A 4 4.96 -7.51 -17.51
C ALA A 4 3.88 -6.46 -17.20
N ILE A 5 2.62 -6.89 -17.12
CA ILE A 5 1.49 -6.05 -16.72
C ILE A 5 1.63 -5.69 -15.24
N ALA A 6 1.92 -6.66 -14.37
CA ALA A 6 2.14 -6.43 -12.95
C ALA A 6 3.29 -5.44 -12.71
N MET A 7 4.45 -5.64 -13.37
CA MET A 7 5.59 -4.73 -13.27
C MET A 7 5.25 -3.29 -13.69
N THR A 8 4.46 -3.12 -14.76
CA THR A 8 4.06 -1.79 -15.25
C THR A 8 3.12 -1.09 -14.27
N ILE A 9 2.21 -1.84 -13.66
CA ILE A 9 1.30 -1.31 -12.63
C ILE A 9 2.11 -0.90 -11.39
N THR A 10 3.01 -1.76 -10.92
CA THR A 10 3.87 -1.47 -9.77
C THR A 10 4.73 -0.23 -10.01
N SER A 11 5.42 -0.12 -11.15
CA SER A 11 6.25 1.05 -11.44
C SER A 11 5.44 2.35 -11.52
N THR A 12 4.22 2.28 -12.05
CA THR A 12 3.32 3.44 -12.11
C THR A 12 2.89 3.89 -10.71
N ILE A 13 2.64 2.94 -9.81
CA ILE A 13 2.31 3.23 -8.41
C ILE A 13 3.53 3.81 -7.69
N ASP A 14 4.72 3.24 -7.90
CA ASP A 14 5.99 3.74 -7.34
C ASP A 14 6.24 5.21 -7.70
N ASP A 15 6.08 5.55 -8.97
CA ASP A 15 6.24 6.92 -9.47
C ASP A 15 5.21 7.87 -8.84
N ARG A 16 3.96 7.42 -8.65
CA ARG A 16 2.91 8.22 -8.02
C ARG A 16 3.18 8.45 -6.54
N ILE A 17 3.66 7.44 -5.82
CA ILE A 17 4.02 7.55 -4.41
C ILE A 17 5.19 8.52 -4.24
N ALA A 18 6.25 8.37 -5.04
CA ALA A 18 7.44 9.22 -4.96
C ALA A 18 7.15 10.71 -5.22
N ASN A 19 6.15 11.00 -6.05
CA ASN A 19 5.74 12.37 -6.39
C ASN A 19 4.58 12.91 -5.56
N SER A 20 4.01 12.11 -4.66
CA SER A 20 2.89 12.53 -3.84
C SER A 20 3.36 13.34 -2.63
N LYS A 21 2.70 14.47 -2.36
CA LYS A 21 2.92 15.26 -1.13
C LYS A 21 2.30 14.62 0.10
N TYR A 22 1.33 13.73 -0.09
CA TYR A 22 0.60 13.05 0.97
C TYR A 22 0.38 11.58 0.61
N VAL A 23 0.58 10.69 1.57
CA VAL A 23 0.25 9.27 1.42
C VAL A 23 -0.67 8.90 2.58
N GLY A 24 -1.89 8.49 2.26
CA GLY A 24 -2.86 7.91 3.18
C GLY A 24 -2.96 6.42 2.97
N VAL A 25 -3.17 5.67 4.05
CA VAL A 25 -3.47 4.24 4.00
C VAL A 25 -4.91 4.05 4.44
N ILE A 26 -5.73 3.44 3.59
CA ILE A 26 -7.08 3.02 3.93
C ILE A 26 -7.07 1.51 4.08
N VAL A 27 -7.62 1.04 5.19
CA VAL A 27 -7.70 -0.38 5.50
C VAL A 27 -9.15 -0.73 5.71
N ASP A 28 -9.63 -1.70 4.93
CA ASP A 28 -10.95 -2.29 5.10
C ASP A 28 -10.79 -3.70 5.68
N GLU A 29 -11.54 -3.98 6.74
CA GLU A 29 -11.47 -5.24 7.46
C GLU A 29 -12.82 -5.94 7.35
N THR A 30 -12.85 -7.02 6.57
CA THR A 30 -14.01 -7.91 6.45
C THR A 30 -13.80 -9.16 7.29
N THR A 31 -14.80 -9.54 8.07
CA THR A 31 -14.79 -10.80 8.81
C THR A 31 -15.35 -11.89 7.90
N ASN A 32 -14.54 -12.90 7.57
CA ASN A 32 -15.06 -14.11 6.93
C ASN A 32 -15.75 -14.95 8.03
N ILE A 33 -16.79 -15.71 7.68
CA ILE A 33 -17.62 -16.48 8.64
C ILE A 33 -16.79 -17.56 9.37
N THR A 34 -15.64 -17.92 8.79
CA THR A 34 -14.56 -18.67 9.43
C THR A 34 -13.58 -17.70 10.06
N VAL A 35 -13.16 -17.93 11.32
CA VAL A 35 -12.23 -17.22 12.25
C VAL A 35 -11.15 -16.27 11.64
N GLU A 36 -10.78 -16.43 10.38
CA GLU A 36 -9.89 -15.58 9.60
C GLU A 36 -10.54 -14.26 9.16
N LYS A 37 -9.73 -13.19 9.14
CA LYS A 37 -10.17 -11.89 8.64
C LYS A 37 -9.53 -11.57 7.31
N MET A 38 -10.27 -10.88 6.44
CA MET A 38 -9.76 -10.36 5.19
C MET A 38 -9.46 -8.87 5.35
N LEU A 39 -8.22 -8.51 5.08
CA LEU A 39 -7.72 -7.14 5.13
C LEU A 39 -7.51 -6.65 3.71
N ILE A 40 -8.22 -5.61 3.29
CA ILE A 40 -8.02 -4.96 1.99
C ILE A 40 -7.32 -3.63 2.23
N THR A 41 -6.20 -3.41 1.56
CA THR A 41 -5.39 -2.19 1.72
C THR A 41 -5.44 -1.35 0.46
N TYR A 42 -5.76 -0.07 0.63
CA TYR A 42 -5.69 0.94 -0.41
C TYR A 42 -4.71 2.04 0.00
N LEU A 43 -4.09 2.68 -0.99
CA LEU A 43 -3.34 3.92 -0.81
C LEU A 43 -4.11 5.08 -1.39
N THR A 44 -4.18 6.18 -0.64
CA THR A 44 -4.62 7.47 -1.16
C THR A 44 -3.40 8.35 -1.39
N LEU A 45 -3.21 8.79 -2.62
CA LEU A 45 -2.08 9.57 -3.09
C LEU A 45 -2.58 10.87 -3.72
N GLN A 46 -1.73 11.89 -3.83
CA GLN A 46 -2.01 13.07 -4.62
C GLN A 46 -1.41 12.88 -6.02
N HIS A 47 -2.27 12.79 -7.04
CA HIS A 47 -1.86 12.75 -8.44
C HIS A 47 -2.40 13.97 -9.19
N LYS A 48 -1.51 14.74 -9.81
CA LYS A 48 -1.86 15.98 -10.56
C LYS A 48 -2.71 16.99 -9.77
N GLY A 49 -2.52 17.04 -8.46
CA GLY A 49 -3.24 17.96 -7.56
C GLY A 49 -4.49 17.34 -6.92
N GLU A 50 -5.02 16.25 -7.45
CA GLU A 50 -6.22 15.58 -6.96
C GLU A 50 -5.89 14.33 -6.13
N PRO A 51 -6.73 13.97 -5.14
CA PRO A 51 -6.60 12.71 -4.43
C PRO A 51 -7.01 11.53 -5.32
N GLU A 52 -6.17 10.51 -5.38
CA GLU A 52 -6.41 9.25 -6.09
C GLU A 52 -6.24 8.08 -5.12
N THR A 53 -7.22 7.17 -5.09
CA THR A 53 -7.15 5.95 -4.29
C THR A 53 -6.83 4.76 -5.18
N VAL A 54 -5.78 4.02 -4.82
CA VAL A 54 -5.28 2.86 -5.56
C VAL A 54 -5.35 1.63 -4.68
N PHE A 55 -5.86 0.53 -5.23
CA PHE A 55 -5.84 -0.78 -4.58
C PHE A 55 -4.40 -1.30 -4.54
N ILE A 56 -3.96 -1.77 -3.37
CA ILE A 56 -2.65 -2.39 -3.21
C ILE A 56 -2.80 -3.89 -3.23
N ASP A 57 -3.55 -4.42 -2.28
CA ASP A 57 -3.65 -5.87 -2.10
C ASP A 57 -4.76 -6.25 -1.11
N ASN A 58 -5.07 -7.54 -1.08
CA ASN A 58 -5.95 -8.17 -0.11
C ASN A 58 -5.28 -9.37 0.56
N TYR A 59 -5.30 -9.41 1.89
CA TYR A 59 -4.63 -10.45 2.67
C TYR A 59 -5.59 -11.13 3.63
N VAL A 60 -5.40 -12.43 3.80
CA VAL A 60 -5.98 -13.14 4.94
C VAL A 60 -5.07 -12.95 6.15
N ILE A 61 -5.65 -12.53 7.27
CA ILE A 61 -4.96 -12.41 8.55
C ILE A 61 -5.57 -13.37 9.57
N PRO A 62 -4.72 -14.03 10.39
CA PRO A 62 -5.18 -15.01 11.36
C PRO A 62 -5.93 -14.37 12.54
N SER A 63 -5.74 -13.06 12.75
CA SER A 63 -6.41 -12.29 13.79
C SER A 63 -6.47 -10.81 13.41
N GLY A 64 -7.54 -10.12 13.78
CA GLY A 64 -7.68 -8.67 13.58
C GLY A 64 -7.08 -7.83 14.71
N THR A 65 -6.03 -8.31 15.36
CA THR A 65 -5.30 -7.47 16.32
C THR A 65 -4.59 -6.33 15.59
N ALA A 66 -4.45 -5.20 16.27
CA ALA A 66 -3.71 -4.06 15.74
C ALA A 66 -2.28 -4.43 15.33
N GLU A 67 -1.64 -5.36 16.04
CA GLU A 67 -0.31 -5.87 15.71
C GLU A 67 -0.27 -6.63 14.38
N CYS A 68 -1.22 -7.56 14.15
CA CYS A 68 -1.31 -8.31 12.90
C CYS A 68 -1.57 -7.38 11.71
N ILE A 69 -2.51 -6.44 11.87
CA ILE A 69 -2.86 -5.44 10.85
C ILE A 69 -1.64 -4.55 10.54
N THR A 70 -0.99 -3.99 11.58
CA THR A 70 0.17 -3.11 11.41
C THR A 70 1.33 -3.82 10.73
N THR A 71 1.58 -5.08 11.10
CA THR A 71 2.65 -5.89 10.49
C THR A 71 2.38 -6.10 9.01
N LYS A 72 1.14 -6.42 8.63
CA LYS A 72 0.78 -6.62 7.22
C LYS A 72 0.87 -5.32 6.42
N ILE A 73 0.38 -4.21 6.96
CA ILE A 73 0.53 -2.89 6.32
C ILE A 73 2.02 -2.58 6.10
N LYS A 74 2.87 -2.78 7.12
CA LYS A 74 4.33 -2.59 6.99
C LYS A 74 4.96 -3.49 5.94
N CYS A 75 4.51 -4.72 5.76
CA CYS A 75 4.99 -5.56 4.67
C CYS A 75 4.54 -5.05 3.30
N ALA A 76 3.29 -4.60 3.17
CA ALA A 76 2.72 -4.11 1.92
C ALA A 76 3.36 -2.79 1.45
N ILE A 77 3.59 -1.85 2.37
CA ILE A 77 4.15 -0.51 2.06
C ILE A 77 5.64 -0.37 2.38
N GLY A 78 6.23 -1.37 3.05
CA GLY A 78 7.63 -1.39 3.49
C GLY A 78 8.62 -1.09 2.37
N PRO A 79 8.45 -1.65 1.15
CA PRO A 79 9.29 -1.29 0.01
C PRO A 79 9.34 0.22 -0.26
N TRP A 80 8.22 0.94 -0.06
CA TRP A 80 8.09 2.37 -0.32
C TRP A 80 8.57 3.26 0.83
N TYR A 81 8.51 2.76 2.07
CA TYR A 81 9.00 3.49 3.24
C TYR A 81 10.51 3.75 3.19
N SER A 82 11.27 2.88 2.53
CA SER A 82 12.71 3.05 2.26
C SER A 82 13.04 4.03 1.13
N TYR A 83 12.11 4.34 0.22
CA TYR A 83 12.34 5.31 -0.86
C TYR A 83 12.32 6.76 -0.36
N GLY A 84 11.54 7.07 0.68
CA GLY A 84 11.43 8.42 1.23
C GLY A 84 12.62 8.89 2.06
N SER A 85 13.42 7.97 2.61
CA SER A 85 14.58 8.28 3.47
C SER A 85 15.91 8.39 2.72
N GLY A 86 15.97 7.99 1.44
CA GLY A 86 17.22 7.92 0.66
C GLY A 86 17.54 9.10 -0.25
N ARG A 87 16.62 10.06 -0.48
CA ARG A 87 16.82 11.17 -1.44
C ARG A 87 16.92 12.57 -0.85
N ARG A 88 17.03 12.69 0.47
CA ARG A 88 17.26 13.97 1.17
C ARG A 88 18.73 14.16 1.56
N SER A 89 19.65 13.82 0.66
CA SER A 89 21.04 14.27 0.72
C SER A 89 21.66 14.20 -0.66
N GLY A 90 21.89 15.35 -1.27
CA GLY A 90 22.45 15.46 -2.61
C GLY A 90 22.17 16.81 -3.22
N LYS A 91 23.00 17.79 -2.81
CA LYS A 91 23.31 19.10 -3.41
C LYS A 91 22.49 19.58 -4.58
#